data_AF-A0A8X6P1B2-F1
#
_entry.id   AF-A0A8X6P1B2-F1
#
_cell.length_a   1.000
_cell.length_b   1.000
_cell.length_c   1.000
_cell.angle_alpha   90.00
_cell.angle_beta   90.00
_cell.angle_gamma   90.00
#
_symmetry.space_group_name_H-M   'P 1'
#
loop_
_entity.id
_entity.type
_entity.pdbx_description
1 polymer ?
#
loop_
_entity_poly.entity_id
_entity_poly.type
_entity_poly.pdbx_seq_one_letter_code
_entity_poly.pdbx_strand_id
1 'polypeptide(L)'
;MDQQVISNFKKLYTKHLFRRCFEVTATTNLTFREFWKDHFNIAICLKIIDQAWLGVTTRTLTSAWKKLWPDAVAERIYEELEPGMSVEEEIVSLGKSMGLEVEERDVNELVEEHTQELTTEEIQELQSQQHTEVMQEIGFEELEEEVISTSEIKEILGMWERVSQFVEKKHPEKVTIGRASDLFNVNCLTHFRNILRGRKKQTSLYMFFSKRPIGESEKNFAKKAKTSEDI
;
A
#
# COMPACT_ATOMS: atom_id res chain seq x y z
N MET A 1 -12.85 -9.85 -14.11
CA MET A 1 -11.95 -11.02 -14.26
C MET A 1 -12.79 -12.25 -13.93
N ASP A 2 -12.65 -13.36 -14.66
CA ASP A 2 -13.47 -14.55 -14.39
C ASP A 2 -13.19 -15.05 -12.95
N GLN A 3 -14.27 -15.26 -12.18
CA GLN A 3 -14.24 -15.68 -10.77
C GLN A 3 -13.36 -16.92 -10.54
N GLN A 4 -13.29 -17.82 -11.53
CA GLN A 4 -12.49 -19.03 -11.42
C GLN A 4 -10.98 -18.73 -11.49
N VAL A 5 -10.56 -17.72 -12.26
CA VAL A 5 -9.14 -17.31 -12.32
C VAL A 5 -8.71 -16.67 -11.01
N ILE A 6 -9.56 -15.82 -10.44
CA ILE A 6 -9.28 -15.18 -9.15
C ILE A 6 -9.23 -16.22 -8.03
N SER A 7 -10.21 -17.11 -7.95
CA SER A 7 -10.22 -18.20 -6.97
C SER A 7 -8.97 -19.08 -7.07
N ASN A 8 -8.59 -19.50 -8.28
CA ASN A 8 -7.36 -20.28 -8.50
C ASN A 8 -6.10 -19.50 -8.10
N PHE A 9 -6.04 -18.21 -8.45
CA PHE A 9 -4.93 -17.35 -8.05
C PHE A 9 -4.82 -17.24 -6.52
N LYS A 10 -5.93 -16.99 -5.83
CA LYS A 10 -5.98 -16.92 -4.36
C LYS A 10 -5.50 -18.21 -3.70
N LYS A 11 -5.92 -19.38 -4.21
CA LYS A 11 -5.43 -20.69 -3.73
C LYS A 11 -3.93 -20.81 -3.87
N LEU A 12 -3.40 -20.49 -5.06
CA LEU A 12 -1.96 -20.53 -5.31
C LEU A 12 -1.19 -19.53 -4.45
N TYR A 13 -1.72 -18.33 -4.24
CA TYR A 13 -1.14 -17.34 -3.33
C TYR A 13 -1.06 -17.88 -1.90
N THR A 14 -2.15 -18.43 -1.36
CA THR A 14 -2.19 -19.03 -0.01
C THR A 14 -1.18 -20.18 0.11
N LYS A 15 -1.09 -21.05 -0.90
CA LYS A 15 -0.09 -22.12 -0.96
C LYS A 15 1.33 -21.58 -0.88
N HIS A 16 1.67 -20.59 -1.69
CA HIS A 16 3.02 -20.01 -1.71
C HIS A 16 3.33 -19.24 -0.43
N LEU A 17 2.33 -18.57 0.16
CA LEU A 17 2.46 -17.93 1.45
C LEU A 17 2.80 -18.95 2.54
N PHE A 18 2.01 -20.02 2.64
CA PHE A 18 2.24 -21.06 3.64
C PHE A 18 3.60 -21.72 3.42
N ARG A 19 3.94 -22.07 2.18
CA ARG A 19 5.27 -22.59 1.87
C ARG A 19 6.39 -21.66 2.34
N ARG A 20 6.26 -20.36 2.11
CA ARG A 20 7.25 -19.38 2.55
C ARG A 20 7.37 -19.33 4.07
N CYS A 21 6.24 -19.37 4.77
CA CYS A 21 6.21 -19.43 6.22
C CYS A 21 6.90 -20.69 6.74
N PHE A 22 6.60 -21.86 6.16
CA PHE A 22 7.25 -23.12 6.51
C PHE A 22 8.76 -23.06 6.30
N GLU A 23 9.22 -22.57 5.15
CA GLU A 23 10.65 -22.45 4.85
C GLU A 23 11.36 -21.58 5.88
N VAL A 24 10.75 -20.46 6.27
CA VAL A 24 11.35 -19.55 7.26
C VAL A 24 11.34 -20.18 8.65
N THR A 25 10.23 -20.75 9.12
CA THR A 25 10.15 -21.36 10.45
C THR A 25 10.96 -22.66 10.58
N ALA A 26 11.24 -23.35 9.47
CA ALA A 26 12.08 -24.55 9.45
C ALA A 26 13.58 -24.22 9.38
N THR A 27 13.96 -23.10 8.75
CA THR A 27 15.38 -22.72 8.57
C THR A 27 15.87 -21.70 9.59
N THR A 28 14.97 -21.10 10.36
CA THR A 28 15.26 -20.11 11.40
C THR A 28 14.55 -20.46 12.69
N ASN A 29 14.95 -19.86 13.81
CA ASN A 29 14.26 -20.02 15.09
C ASN A 29 13.05 -19.06 15.25
N LEU A 30 12.58 -18.45 14.16
CA LEU A 30 11.46 -17.53 14.20
C LEU A 30 10.15 -18.31 14.31
N THR A 31 9.27 -17.85 15.18
CA THR A 31 7.87 -18.27 15.18
C THR A 31 7.13 -17.65 13.98
N PHE A 32 5.99 -18.24 13.61
CA PHE A 32 5.12 -17.70 12.57
C PHE A 32 4.72 -16.24 12.87
N ARG A 33 4.43 -15.93 14.13
CA ARG A 33 4.05 -14.57 14.58
C ARG A 33 5.19 -13.56 14.38
N GLU A 34 6.41 -13.90 14.76
CA GLU A 34 7.59 -13.04 14.56
C GLU A 34 7.88 -12.85 13.07
N PHE A 35 7.78 -13.91 12.26
CA PHE A 35 7.91 -13.79 10.82
C PHE A 35 6.88 -12.83 10.23
N TRP A 36 5.61 -12.98 10.58
CA TRP A 36 4.54 -12.14 10.06
C TRP A 36 4.69 -10.68 10.47
N LYS A 37 5.04 -10.43 11.74
CA LYS A 37 5.12 -9.08 12.30
C LYS A 37 6.38 -8.33 11.85
N ASP A 38 7.55 -8.96 11.95
CA ASP A 38 8.83 -8.27 11.88
C ASP A 38 9.56 -8.49 10.55
N HIS A 39 9.15 -9.50 9.77
CA HIS A 39 9.88 -9.92 8.57
C HIS A 39 9.05 -9.91 7.29
N PHE A 40 7.73 -10.09 7.37
CA PHE A 40 6.86 -10.03 6.20
C PHE A 40 6.76 -8.59 5.69
N ASN A 41 7.18 -8.36 4.45
CA ASN A 41 7.21 -7.04 3.84
C ASN A 41 6.72 -7.08 2.39
N ILE A 42 6.52 -5.91 1.80
CA ILE A 42 5.98 -5.76 0.44
C ILE A 42 6.81 -6.51 -0.61
N ALA A 43 8.13 -6.61 -0.44
CA ALA A 43 8.97 -7.34 -1.39
C ALA A 43 8.75 -8.85 -1.33
N ILE A 44 8.47 -9.41 -0.15
CA ILE A 44 8.08 -10.81 0.01
C ILE A 44 6.70 -11.03 -0.60
N CYS A 45 5.74 -10.14 -0.34
CA CYS A 45 4.41 -10.20 -0.93
C CYS A 45 4.45 -10.24 -2.47
N LEU A 46 5.22 -9.34 -3.09
CA LEU A 46 5.39 -9.32 -4.56
C LEU A 46 5.97 -10.62 -5.11
N LYS A 47 6.90 -11.27 -4.39
CA LYS A 47 7.45 -12.57 -4.79
C LYS A 47 6.39 -13.67 -4.72
N ILE A 48 5.54 -13.67 -3.70
CA ILE A 48 4.45 -14.65 -3.56
C ILE A 48 3.44 -14.45 -4.70
N ILE A 49 3.11 -13.20 -5.03
CA ILE A 49 2.24 -12.87 -6.17
C ILE A 49 2.83 -13.40 -7.49
N ASP A 50 4.12 -13.16 -7.74
CA ASP A 50 4.81 -13.66 -8.93
C ASP A 50 4.75 -15.19 -9.01
N GLN A 51 5.07 -15.88 -7.92
CA GLN A 51 4.99 -17.35 -7.83
C GLN A 51 3.57 -17.87 -8.06
N ALA A 52 2.56 -17.22 -7.47
CA ALA A 52 1.17 -17.60 -7.65
C ALA A 52 0.74 -17.45 -9.12
N TRP A 53 1.14 -16.38 -9.80
CA TRP A 53 0.87 -16.21 -11.23
C TRP A 53 1.55 -17.25 -12.12
N LEU A 54 2.76 -17.67 -11.78
CA LEU A 54 3.44 -18.78 -12.47
C LEU A 54 2.68 -20.11 -12.34
N GLY A 55 1.96 -20.31 -11.24
CA GLY A 55 1.10 -21.47 -11.03
C GLY A 55 -0.23 -21.41 -11.79
N VAL A 56 -0.68 -20.22 -12.23
CA VAL A 56 -1.91 -20.08 -13.01
C VAL A 56 -1.65 -20.59 -14.42
N THR A 57 -2.22 -21.76 -14.73
CA THR A 57 -1.98 -22.39 -16.02
C THR A 57 -2.55 -21.58 -17.18
N THR A 58 -1.85 -21.62 -18.32
CA THR A 58 -2.36 -21.06 -19.59
C THR A 58 -3.72 -21.64 -19.94
N ARG A 59 -3.99 -22.91 -19.62
CA ARG A 59 -5.30 -23.56 -19.81
C ARG A 59 -6.40 -22.84 -19.02
N THR A 60 -6.20 -22.59 -17.73
CA THR A 60 -7.17 -21.89 -16.89
C THR A 60 -7.47 -20.49 -17.44
N LEU A 61 -6.44 -19.75 -17.81
CA LEU A 61 -6.60 -18.43 -18.44
C LEU A 61 -7.33 -18.54 -19.78
N THR A 62 -6.92 -19.45 -20.65
CA THR A 62 -7.51 -19.68 -21.98
C THR A 62 -8.99 -20.02 -21.88
N SER A 63 -9.38 -20.90 -20.95
CA SER A 63 -10.78 -21.27 -20.70
C SER A 63 -11.61 -20.08 -20.19
N ALA A 64 -11.05 -19.28 -19.29
CA ALA A 64 -11.71 -18.07 -18.80
C ALA A 64 -11.89 -17.02 -19.91
N TRP A 65 -10.84 -16.78 -20.70
CA TRP A 65 -10.89 -15.88 -21.84
C TRP A 65 -11.85 -16.38 -22.93
N LYS A 66 -11.94 -17.70 -23.18
CA LYS A 66 -12.88 -18.28 -24.15
C LYS A 66 -14.34 -18.01 -23.78
N LYS A 67 -14.68 -18.00 -22.48
CA LYS A 67 -16.05 -17.65 -22.02
C LYS A 67 -16.41 -16.19 -22.30
N LEU A 68 -15.43 -15.29 -22.22
CA LEU A 68 -15.62 -13.85 -22.42
C LEU A 68 -15.52 -13.42 -23.88
N TRP A 69 -14.59 -14.03 -24.62
CA TRP A 69 -14.31 -13.75 -26.03
C TRP A 69 -13.83 -15.03 -26.73
N PRO A 70 -14.77 -15.82 -27.30
CA PRO A 70 -14.44 -17.08 -27.99
C PRO A 70 -13.48 -16.89 -29.17
N ASP A 71 -13.69 -15.86 -30.00
CA ASP A 71 -12.92 -15.63 -31.23
C ASP A 71 -11.45 -15.23 -30.99
N ALA A 72 -11.12 -14.74 -29.79
CA ALA A 72 -9.76 -14.34 -29.41
C ALA A 72 -8.91 -15.54 -28.96
N VAL A 73 -9.53 -16.72 -28.78
CA VAL A 73 -8.90 -17.91 -28.22
C VAL A 73 -8.85 -19.03 -29.26
N ALA A 74 -7.64 -19.35 -29.71
CA ALA A 74 -7.43 -20.51 -30.58
C ALA A 74 -7.75 -21.82 -29.83
N GLU A 75 -8.45 -22.74 -30.49
CA GLU A 75 -8.79 -24.05 -29.95
C GLU A 75 -7.52 -24.90 -29.80
N ARG A 76 -7.04 -25.04 -28.56
CA ARG A 76 -5.91 -25.90 -28.21
C ARG A 76 -6.40 -27.03 -27.32
N ILE A 77 -6.06 -28.26 -27.69
CA ILE A 77 -6.25 -29.44 -26.86
C ILE A 77 -5.09 -29.46 -25.86
N TYR A 78 -5.41 -29.29 -24.58
CA TYR A 78 -4.43 -29.45 -23.50
C TYR A 78 -4.45 -30.90 -23.04
N GLU A 79 -3.29 -31.54 -23.00
CA GLU A 79 -3.14 -32.88 -22.40
C GLU A 79 -3.57 -32.84 -20.92
N GLU A 80 -4.24 -33.90 -20.49
CA GLU A 80 -4.71 -34.08 -19.12
C GLU A 80 -3.48 -34.24 -18.22
N LEU A 81 -3.20 -33.22 -17.41
CA LEU A 81 -2.17 -33.31 -16.37
C LEU A 81 -2.61 -34.41 -15.40
N GLU A 82 -1.72 -35.38 -15.17
CA GLU A 82 -1.83 -36.42 -14.14
C GLU A 82 -2.38 -35.82 -12.83
N PRO A 83 -3.37 -36.47 -12.19
CA PRO A 83 -3.98 -35.97 -10.96
C PRO A 83 -2.95 -36.01 -9.82
N GLY A 84 -2.23 -34.90 -9.65
CA GLY A 84 -1.45 -34.61 -8.46
C GLY A 84 -2.34 -34.27 -7.26
N MET A 85 -1.72 -34.09 -6.10
CA MET A 85 -2.38 -33.56 -4.91
C MET A 85 -3.05 -32.22 -5.24
N SER A 86 -4.27 -32.02 -4.77
CA SER A 86 -4.98 -30.77 -5.01
C SER A 86 -4.28 -29.60 -4.30
N VAL A 87 -4.43 -28.38 -4.81
CA VAL A 87 -3.77 -27.19 -4.22
C VAL A 87 -4.20 -27.01 -2.76
N GLU A 88 -5.45 -27.32 -2.45
CA GLU A 88 -6.05 -27.26 -1.11
C GLU A 88 -5.46 -28.31 -0.18
N GLU A 89 -5.28 -29.54 -0.66
CA GLU A 89 -4.64 -30.62 0.09
C GLU A 89 -3.18 -30.26 0.43
N GLU A 90 -2.46 -29.66 -0.51
CA GLU A 90 -1.10 -29.16 -0.27
C GLU A 90 -1.09 -28.05 0.79
N ILE A 91 -2.02 -27.08 0.73
CA ILE A 91 -2.15 -26.02 1.74
C ILE A 91 -2.45 -26.59 3.12
N VAL A 92 -3.39 -27.53 3.21
CA VAL A 92 -3.75 -28.21 4.47
C VAL A 92 -2.55 -28.96 5.03
N SER A 93 -1.78 -29.65 4.20
CA SER A 93 -0.58 -30.37 4.63
C SER A 93 0.49 -29.41 5.17
N LEU A 94 0.68 -28.26 4.51
CA LEU A 94 1.60 -27.20 4.93
C LEU A 94 1.15 -26.59 6.26
N GLY A 95 -0.14 -26.26 6.41
CA GLY A 95 -0.69 -25.73 7.66
C GLY A 95 -0.49 -26.68 8.83
N LYS A 96 -0.82 -27.96 8.65
CA LYS A 96 -0.62 -29.00 9.67
C LYS A 96 0.85 -29.17 10.04
N SER A 97 1.76 -29.08 9.07
CA SER A 97 3.21 -29.16 9.33
C SER A 97 3.75 -27.99 10.19
N MET A 98 3.04 -26.86 10.21
CA MET A 98 3.35 -25.72 11.08
C MET A 98 2.63 -25.78 12.43
N GLY A 99 1.88 -26.85 12.72
CA GLY A 99 1.09 -26.98 13.94
C GLY A 99 -0.23 -26.20 13.92
N LEU A 100 -0.72 -25.82 12.74
CA LEU A 100 -2.04 -25.20 12.59
C LEU A 100 -3.12 -26.28 12.42
N GLU A 101 -4.27 -26.08 13.06
CA GLU A 101 -5.48 -26.88 12.82
C GLU A 101 -6.22 -26.30 11.61
N VAL A 102 -5.94 -26.86 10.42
CA VAL A 102 -6.52 -26.41 9.13
C VAL A 102 -7.15 -27.59 8.41
N GLU A 103 -8.38 -27.41 7.93
CA GLU A 103 -9.12 -28.31 7.05
C GLU A 103 -9.32 -27.67 5.66
N GLU A 104 -9.72 -28.48 4.68
CA GLU A 104 -9.99 -28.01 3.31
C GLU A 104 -11.11 -26.94 3.27
N ARG A 105 -12.08 -27.05 4.19
CA ARG A 105 -13.16 -26.06 4.33
C ARG A 105 -12.63 -24.68 4.68
N ASP A 106 -11.66 -24.60 5.59
CA ASP A 106 -11.07 -23.33 6.02
C ASP A 106 -10.31 -22.66 4.85
N VAL A 107 -9.63 -23.48 4.02
CA VAL A 107 -8.94 -23.00 2.82
C VAL A 107 -9.94 -22.47 1.79
N ASN A 108 -11.04 -23.19 1.58
CA ASN A 108 -12.08 -22.76 0.66
C ASN A 108 -12.76 -21.48 1.14
N GLU A 109 -13.14 -21.39 2.42
CA GLU A 109 -13.72 -20.19 3.04
C GLU A 109 -12.79 -18.97 2.90
N LEU A 110 -11.49 -19.14 3.19
CA LEU A 110 -10.49 -18.08 3.03
C LEU A 110 -10.38 -17.58 1.58
N VAL A 111 -10.54 -18.50 0.61
CA VAL A 111 -10.42 -18.20 -0.81
C VAL A 111 -11.71 -17.62 -1.38
N GLU A 112 -12.87 -17.95 -0.78
CA GLU A 112 -14.16 -17.48 -1.26
C GLU A 112 -14.15 -15.95 -1.43
N GLU A 113 -14.74 -15.51 -2.53
CA GLU A 113 -14.86 -14.09 -2.79
C GLU A 113 -16.02 -13.53 -1.96
N HIS A 114 -15.72 -12.52 -1.15
CA HIS A 114 -16.72 -11.53 -0.83
C HIS A 114 -17.11 -10.85 -2.14
N THR A 115 -18.22 -11.29 -2.72
CA THR A 115 -18.80 -10.74 -3.96
C THR A 115 -19.35 -9.33 -3.75
N GLN A 116 -19.49 -8.92 -2.50
CA GLN A 116 -19.90 -7.60 -2.10
C GLN A 116 -18.66 -6.69 -2.09
N GLU A 117 -18.63 -5.72 -2.99
CA GLU A 117 -17.63 -4.65 -2.92
C GLU A 117 -17.75 -3.98 -1.55
N LEU A 118 -16.65 -3.95 -0.79
CA LEU A 118 -16.60 -3.24 0.47
C LEU A 118 -16.95 -1.77 0.21
N THR A 119 -17.95 -1.29 0.93
CA THR A 119 -18.32 0.12 0.93
C THR A 119 -17.18 0.95 1.51
N THR A 120 -17.16 2.23 1.18
CA THR A 120 -16.16 3.18 1.71
C THR A 120 -16.15 3.20 3.24
N GLU A 121 -17.32 3.01 3.84
CA GLU A 121 -17.56 2.94 5.27
C GLU A 121 -16.95 1.67 5.88
N GLU A 122 -17.17 0.50 5.27
CA GLU A 122 -16.58 -0.78 5.72
C GLU A 122 -15.04 -0.78 5.58
N ILE A 123 -14.49 -0.15 4.53
CA ILE A 123 -13.04 0.02 4.39
C ILE A 123 -12.48 0.87 5.53
N GLN A 124 -13.15 1.98 5.85
CA GLN A 124 -12.74 2.87 6.94
C GLN A 124 -12.85 2.18 8.30
N GLU A 125 -13.87 1.35 8.50
CA GLU A 125 -14.05 0.55 9.70
C GLU A 125 -12.97 -0.52 9.84
N LEU A 126 -12.65 -1.26 8.77
CA LEU A 126 -11.55 -2.23 8.75
C LEU A 126 -10.19 -1.58 9.03
N GLN A 127 -9.93 -0.39 8.48
CA GLN A 127 -8.74 0.38 8.81
C GLN A 127 -8.69 0.76 10.30
N SER A 128 -9.81 1.22 10.86
CA SER A 128 -9.91 1.56 12.28
C SER A 128 -9.72 0.35 13.19
N GLN A 129 -10.30 -0.80 12.82
CA GLN A 129 -10.15 -2.06 13.55
C GLN A 129 -8.70 -2.55 13.51
N GLN A 130 -8.05 -2.54 12.33
CA GLN A 130 -6.63 -2.89 12.19
C GLN A 130 -5.74 -1.98 13.05
N HIS A 131 -5.97 -0.67 13.03
CA HIS A 131 -5.23 0.27 13.89
C HIS A 131 -5.43 -0.04 15.38
N THR A 132 -6.64 -0.42 15.77
CA THR A 132 -6.98 -0.76 17.17
C THR A 132 -6.37 -2.09 17.62
N GLU A 133 -6.43 -3.14 16.79
CA GLU A 133 -5.84 -4.45 17.08
C GLU A 133 -4.30 -4.39 17.12
N VAL A 134 -3.69 -3.62 16.22
CA VAL A 134 -2.24 -3.36 16.24
C VAL A 134 -1.84 -2.60 17.51
N MET A 135 -2.65 -1.63 17.97
CA MET A 135 -2.46 -0.95 19.27
C MET A 135 -2.63 -1.86 20.49
N GLN A 136 -3.45 -2.91 20.40
CA GLN A 136 -3.68 -3.84 21.52
C GLN A 136 -2.65 -4.97 21.59
N GLU A 137 -2.22 -5.53 20.46
CA GLU A 137 -1.25 -6.64 20.43
C GLU A 137 0.21 -6.19 20.63
N ILE A 138 0.52 -4.95 20.27
CA ILE A 138 1.80 -4.35 20.61
C ILE A 138 1.56 -3.64 21.94
N GLY A 139 2.17 -4.10 23.05
CA GLY A 139 2.28 -3.34 24.29
C GLY A 139 3.15 -2.08 24.12
N PHE A 140 2.98 -1.38 23.01
CA PHE A 140 3.50 -0.07 22.73
C PHE A 140 2.48 0.90 23.31
N GLU A 141 2.88 1.58 24.38
CA GLU A 141 2.61 3.02 24.45
C GLU A 141 3.35 3.65 23.26
N GLU A 142 2.84 3.46 22.04
CA GLU A 142 3.06 4.44 21.00
C GLU A 142 2.32 5.66 21.55
N LEU A 143 3.08 6.61 22.11
CA LEU A 143 2.57 7.94 22.38
C LEU A 143 1.71 8.29 21.17
N GLU A 144 0.41 8.43 21.38
CA GLU A 144 -0.52 8.96 20.39
C GLU A 144 0.12 10.26 19.90
N GLU A 145 0.87 10.22 18.80
CA GLU A 145 1.22 11.44 18.09
C GLU A 145 -0.10 11.85 17.46
N GLU A 146 -0.89 12.63 18.23
CA GLU A 146 -1.98 13.44 17.72
C GLU A 146 -1.50 14.03 16.40
N VAL A 147 -2.08 13.54 15.29
CA VAL A 147 -1.65 13.92 13.95
C VAL A 147 -1.99 15.40 13.78
N ILE A 148 -1.05 16.27 14.14
CA ILE A 148 -1.24 17.73 14.16
C ILE A 148 -1.66 18.21 12.77
N SER A 149 -2.79 18.89 12.66
CA SER A 149 -3.36 19.26 11.36
C SER A 149 -2.48 20.28 10.63
N THR A 150 -2.61 20.35 9.30
CA THR A 150 -1.84 21.33 8.50
C THR A 150 -2.21 22.78 8.85
N SER A 151 -3.44 23.02 9.29
CA SER A 151 -3.91 24.31 9.78
C SER A 151 -3.22 24.71 11.08
N GLU A 152 -3.15 23.79 12.06
CA GLU A 152 -2.52 24.05 13.36
C GLU A 152 -1.02 24.34 13.21
N ILE A 153 -0.32 23.61 12.34
CA ILE A 153 1.09 23.90 12.04
C ILE A 153 1.25 25.30 11.41
N LYS A 154 0.37 25.71 10.50
CA LYS A 154 0.44 27.05 9.89
C LYS A 154 0.15 28.13 10.92
N GLU A 155 -0.77 27.88 11.84
CA GLU A 155 -1.14 28.81 12.90
C GLU A 155 0.04 29.07 13.84
N ILE A 156 0.70 28.03 14.36
CA ILE A 156 1.84 28.19 15.28
C ILE A 156 3.02 28.90 14.60
N LEU A 157 3.29 28.61 13.32
CA LEU A 157 4.31 29.31 12.54
C LEU A 157 3.96 30.80 12.37
N GLY A 158 2.68 31.12 12.13
CA GLY A 158 2.21 32.50 12.02
C GLY A 158 2.18 33.26 13.35
N MET A 159 1.94 32.57 14.48
CA MET A 159 2.04 33.16 15.82
C MET A 159 3.49 33.54 16.14
N TRP A 160 4.44 32.65 15.85
CA TRP A 160 5.86 32.94 16.06
C TRP A 160 6.35 34.11 15.24
N GLU A 161 5.96 34.20 13.96
CA GLU A 161 6.34 35.33 13.10
C GLU A 161 5.92 36.68 13.70
N ARG A 162 4.68 36.74 14.22
CA ARG A 162 4.18 37.94 14.92
C ARG A 162 4.98 38.29 16.17
N VAL A 163 5.32 37.29 16.98
CA VAL A 163 6.15 37.47 18.18
C VAL A 163 7.55 37.95 17.79
N SER A 164 8.18 37.32 16.81
CA SER A 164 9.52 37.68 16.33
C SER A 164 9.57 39.14 15.87
N GLN A 165 8.63 39.56 15.01
CA GLN A 165 8.54 40.94 14.53
C GLN A 165 8.31 41.95 15.67
N PHE A 166 7.49 41.60 16.66
CA PHE A 166 7.24 42.48 17.81
C PHE A 166 8.50 42.66 18.66
N VAL A 167 9.18 41.57 19.00
CA VAL A 167 10.38 41.60 19.85
C VAL A 167 11.55 42.28 19.12
N GLU A 168 11.74 41.97 17.84
CA GLU A 168 12.75 42.63 17.00
C GLU A 168 12.54 44.15 16.92
N LYS A 169 11.29 44.62 16.93
CA LYS A 169 10.99 46.07 16.94
C LYS A 169 11.17 46.72 18.31
N LYS A 170 10.72 46.07 19.39
CA LYS A 170 10.55 46.71 20.70
C LYS A 170 11.66 46.45 21.71
N HIS A 171 12.44 45.39 21.55
CA HIS A 171 13.46 45.04 22.53
C HIS A 171 14.73 45.92 22.40
N PRO A 172 15.29 46.46 23.50
CA PRO A 172 16.47 47.32 23.43
C PRO A 172 17.75 46.56 23.04
N GLU A 173 17.91 45.32 23.52
CA GLU A 173 19.05 44.47 23.18
C GLU A 173 18.73 43.59 21.96
N LYS A 174 19.28 43.92 20.79
CA LYS A 174 18.97 43.26 19.53
C LYS A 174 19.74 41.95 19.33
N VAL A 175 20.99 41.90 19.78
CA VAL A 175 21.91 40.78 19.47
C VAL A 175 21.49 39.52 20.23
N THR A 176 21.17 39.65 21.52
CA THR A 176 20.72 38.53 22.36
C THR A 176 19.37 37.99 21.91
N ILE A 177 18.46 38.88 21.51
CA ILE A 177 17.14 38.50 20.97
C ILE A 177 17.27 37.80 19.62
N GLY A 178 18.11 38.29 18.72
CA GLY A 178 18.36 37.63 17.44
C GLY A 178 18.81 36.18 17.64
N ARG A 179 19.79 35.97 18.53
CA ARG A 179 20.26 34.61 18.89
C ARG A 179 19.15 33.72 19.47
N ALA A 180 18.31 34.26 20.34
CA ALA A 180 17.18 33.52 20.90
C ALA A 180 16.13 33.16 19.83
N SER A 181 15.87 34.08 18.89
CA SER A 181 14.95 33.84 17.78
C SER A 181 15.49 32.77 16.82
N ASP A 182 16.78 32.81 16.51
CA ASP A 182 17.46 31.82 15.69
C ASP A 182 17.41 30.44 16.33
N LEU A 183 17.66 30.34 17.65
CA LEU A 183 17.61 29.09 18.38
C LEU A 183 16.20 28.46 18.35
N PHE A 184 15.16 29.27 18.54
CA PHE A 184 13.77 28.79 18.46
C PHE A 184 13.42 28.36 17.03
N ASN A 185 13.88 29.09 16.03
CA ASN A 185 13.71 28.74 14.63
C ASN A 185 14.35 27.39 14.28
N VAL A 186 15.57 27.14 14.75
CA VAL A 186 16.32 25.92 14.48
C VAL A 186 15.75 24.74 15.26
N ASN A 187 15.51 24.88 16.56
CA ASN A 187 15.18 23.76 17.43
C ASN A 187 13.68 23.41 17.42
N CYS A 188 12.80 24.40 17.35
CA CYS A 188 11.36 24.17 17.48
C CYS A 188 10.67 24.20 16.10
N LEU A 189 10.90 25.23 15.30
CA LEU A 189 10.14 25.42 14.06
C LEU A 189 10.61 24.54 12.90
N THR A 190 11.86 24.08 12.91
CA THR A 190 12.38 23.17 11.89
C THR A 190 11.56 21.88 11.81
N HIS A 191 11.17 21.31 12.95
CA HIS A 191 10.33 20.11 13.03
C HIS A 191 9.02 20.30 12.26
N PHE A 192 8.27 21.35 12.59
CA PHE A 192 7.01 21.70 11.94
C PHE A 192 7.15 22.03 10.44
N ARG A 193 8.20 22.75 10.06
CA ARG A 193 8.50 23.06 8.66
C ARG A 193 8.82 21.80 7.85
N ASN A 194 9.47 20.82 8.46
CA ASN A 194 9.77 19.54 7.82
C ASN A 194 8.50 18.72 7.60
N ILE A 195 7.58 18.69 8.57
CA ILE A 195 6.26 18.06 8.42
C ILE A 195 5.50 18.67 7.24
N LEU A 196 5.41 20.01 7.15
CA LEU A 196 4.76 20.67 6.01
C LEU A 196 5.41 20.34 4.66
N ARG A 197 6.74 20.20 4.64
CA ARG A 197 7.49 19.84 3.43
C ARG A 197 7.22 18.41 2.99
N GLY A 198 7.09 17.48 3.96
CA GLY A 198 6.67 16.10 3.70
C GLY A 198 5.28 16.06 3.08
N ARG A 199 4.32 16.78 3.68
CA ARG A 199 2.92 16.87 3.19
C ARG A 199 2.81 17.47 1.79
N LYS A 200 3.64 18.47 1.44
CA LYS A 200 3.68 19.03 0.07
C LYS A 200 4.20 18.05 -0.98
N LYS A 201 5.09 17.12 -0.61
CA LYS A 201 5.63 16.10 -1.53
C LYS A 201 4.66 14.94 -1.73
N GLN A 202 3.73 14.74 -0.80
CA GLN A 202 2.64 13.79 -0.93
C GLN A 202 1.58 14.39 -1.85
N THR A 203 1.74 14.18 -3.15
CA THR A 203 0.70 14.46 -4.13
C THR A 203 -0.53 13.65 -3.73
N SER A 204 -1.63 14.32 -3.38
CA SER A 204 -2.91 13.63 -3.12
C SER A 204 -3.23 12.75 -4.33
N LEU A 205 -3.57 11.47 -4.10
CA LEU A 205 -4.00 10.54 -5.15
C LEU A 205 -5.07 11.17 -6.06
N TYR A 206 -5.90 12.05 -5.50
CA TYR A 206 -6.90 12.85 -6.22
C TYR A 206 -6.35 13.66 -7.40
N MET A 207 -5.09 14.10 -7.37
CA MET A 207 -4.45 14.80 -8.50
C MET A 207 -4.24 13.89 -9.73
N PHE A 208 -4.15 12.58 -9.52
CA PHE A 208 -4.07 11.60 -10.62
C PHE A 208 -5.45 11.24 -11.17
N PHE A 209 -6.50 11.37 -10.35
CA PHE A 209 -7.90 11.08 -10.74
C PHE A 209 -8.67 12.31 -11.22
N SER A 210 -8.18 13.52 -10.95
CA SER A 210 -8.74 14.76 -11.48
C SER A 210 -8.42 14.85 -12.96
N LYS A 211 -9.43 14.67 -13.82
CA LYS A 211 -9.31 14.93 -15.27
C LYS A 211 -8.69 16.29 -15.47
N ARG A 212 -7.51 16.35 -16.12
CA ARG A 212 -6.98 17.63 -16.62
C ARG A 212 -8.08 18.25 -17.49
N PRO A 213 -8.44 19.53 -17.33
CA PRO A 213 -9.32 20.18 -18.28
C PRO A 213 -8.66 20.07 -19.65
N ILE A 214 -9.34 19.37 -20.56
CA ILE A 214 -8.98 19.30 -21.97
C ILE A 214 -9.17 20.72 -22.50
N GLY A 215 -8.06 21.43 -22.69
CA GLY A 215 -8.08 22.72 -23.33
C GLY A 215 -7.11 23.72 -22.73
N GLU A 216 -5.80 23.48 -22.90
CA GLU A 216 -4.81 24.56 -23.02
C GLU A 216 -3.39 24.10 -23.44
N SER A 217 -3.18 22.81 -23.71
CA SER A 217 -1.88 22.31 -24.19
C SER A 217 -1.67 22.44 -25.72
N GLU A 218 -2.69 22.80 -26.51
CA GLU A 218 -2.54 22.88 -27.98
C GLU A 218 -2.24 24.29 -28.52
N LYS A 219 -2.34 25.35 -27.70
CA LYS A 219 -2.05 26.73 -28.18
C LYS A 219 -0.58 27.15 -28.08
N ASN A 220 0.26 26.40 -27.35
CA ASN A 220 1.68 26.76 -27.16
C ASN A 220 2.64 26.06 -28.14
N PHE A 221 2.21 25.00 -28.85
CA PHE A 221 3.01 24.39 -29.92
C PHE A 221 2.80 25.07 -31.29
N ALA A 222 1.64 25.69 -31.53
CA ALA A 222 1.33 26.32 -32.82
C ALA A 222 1.91 27.75 -32.99
N LYS A 223 2.38 28.41 -31.91
CA LYS A 223 3.01 29.75 -32.00
C LYS A 223 4.52 29.73 -32.15
N LYS A 224 5.18 28.58 -31.93
CA LYS A 224 6.66 28.47 -32.03
C LYS A 224 7.15 27.91 -33.37
N ALA A 225 6.24 27.44 -34.23
CA ALA A 225 6.55 26.89 -35.56
C ALA A 225 6.25 27.86 -36.72
N LYS A 226 5.82 29.11 -36.44
CA LYS A 226 5.48 30.12 -37.48
C LYS A 226 6.36 31.38 -37.46
N THR A 227 7.51 31.33 -36.80
CA THR A 227 8.43 32.49 -36.68
C THR A 227 9.86 32.20 -37.16
N SER A 228 10.08 31.15 -37.97
CA SER A 228 11.39 30.88 -38.58
C SER A 228 11.39 30.80 -40.12
N GLU A 229 10.35 31.28 -40.79
CA GLU A 229 10.35 31.51 -42.24
C GLU A 229 9.69 32.86 -42.50
N ASP A 230 10.48 33.93 -42.38
CA ASP A 230 10.54 35.07 -43.30
C ASP A 230 11.20 36.29 -42.62
N ILE A 231 12.31 36.72 -43.23
CA ILE A 231 13.13 37.94 -43.04
C ILE A 231 14.19 37.89 -41.92
#